data_AF-A0A521MMF4-F1
#
_entry.id   AF-A0A521MMF4-F1
#
_cell.length_a   1.000
_cell.length_b   1.000
_cell.length_c   1.000
_cell.angle_alpha   90.00
_cell.angle_beta   90.00
_cell.angle_gamma   90.00
#
_symmetry.space_group_name_H-M   'P 1'
#
loop_
_entity.id
_entity.type
_entity.pdbx_description
1 polymer ?
#
loop_
_entity_poly.entity_id
_entity_poly.type
_entity_poly.pdbx_seq_one_letter_code
_entity_poly.pdbx_strand_id
1 'polypeptide(L)' 'MTTEPKSTAPGAALVAVGVILLLIGIIWMAIIGFYPSQLPIILVLLVAGGVLSWAGQRMYQSAKRANAEHRIAQRDDEAI' A
#
# COMPACT_ATOMS: atom_id res chain seq x y z
N MET A 1 22.64 -8.80 16.86
CA MET A 1 22.02 -8.45 15.56
C MET A 1 21.11 -7.27 15.82
N THR A 2 21.36 -6.11 15.20
CA THR A 2 20.56 -4.89 15.41
C THR A 2 19.19 -5.08 14.77
N THR A 3 18.20 -5.50 15.58
CA THR A 3 16.82 -5.63 15.17
C THR A 3 16.17 -4.25 15.15
N GLU A 4 16.45 -3.47 14.11
CA GLU A 4 15.72 -2.23 13.87
C GLU A 4 14.25 -2.56 13.57
N PRO A 5 13.28 -1.87 14.19
CA PRO A 5 11.87 -2.08 13.92
C PRO A 5 11.58 -1.81 12.44
N LYS A 6 10.95 -2.78 11.76
CA LYS A 6 10.63 -2.65 10.35
C LYS A 6 9.56 -1.57 10.16
N SER A 7 9.95 -0.45 9.56
CA SER A 7 9.06 0.70 9.35
C SER A 7 7.89 0.33 8.43
N THR A 8 6.67 0.63 8.89
CA THR A 8 5.42 0.47 8.12
C THR A 8 5.15 1.63 7.16
N ALA A 9 5.88 2.75 7.30
CA ALA A 9 5.71 3.97 6.51
C ALA A 9 5.80 3.74 4.99
N PRO A 10 6.77 3.00 4.43
CA PRO A 10 6.84 2.78 2.98
C PRO A 10 5.64 1.99 2.45
N GLY A 11 5.14 1.00 3.20
CA GLY A 11 3.94 0.25 2.82
C GLY A 11 2.68 1.12 2.83
N ALA A 12 2.52 1.95 3.86
CA ALA A 12 1.40 2.87 3.96
C ALA A 12 1.39 3.93 2.85
N ALA A 13 2.56 4.50 2.54
CA ALA A 13 2.71 5.47 1.45
C ALA A 13 2.34 4.84 0.09
N LEU A 14 2.79 3.61 -0.17
CA LEU A 14 2.48 2.90 -1.42
C LEU A 14 0.98 2.63 -1.57
N VAL A 15 0.30 2.24 -0.48
CA VAL A 15 -1.16 2.06 -0.46
C VAL A 15 -1.87 3.37 -0.75
N ALA A 16 -1.46 4.46 -0.09
CA ALA A 16 -2.07 5.78 -0.28
C ALA A 16 -1.95 6.26 -1.74
N VAL A 17 -0.77 6.13 -2.33
CA VAL A 17 -0.53 6.50 -3.74
C VAL A 17 -1.41 5.67 -4.68
N GLY A 18 -1.48 4.35 -4.49
CA GLY A 18 -2.32 3.49 -5.33
C GLY A 18 -3.81 3.83 -5.24
N VAL A 19 -4.30 4.14 -4.03
CA VAL A 19 -5.70 4.56 -3.81
C VAL A 19 -5.99 5.89 -4.48
N ILE A 20 -5.07 6.87 -4.39
CA ILE A 20 -5.22 8.17 -5.06
C ILE A 20 -5.30 7.98 -6.57
N LEU A 21 -4.45 7.16 -7.17
CA LEU A 21 -4.48 6.89 -8.62
C LEU A 21 -5.81 6.24 -9.06
N LEU A 22 -6.32 5.29 -8.27
CA LEU A 22 -7.63 4.68 -8.50
C LEU A 22 -8.75 5.72 -8.44
N LEU A 23 -8.75 6.58 -7.41
CA LEU A 23 -9.74 7.64 -7.25
C LEU A 23 -9.70 8.63 -8.42
N ILE A 24 -8.51 9.03 -8.88
CA ILE A 24 -8.37 9.90 -10.05
C ILE A 24 -9.00 9.24 -11.28
N GLY A 25 -8.71 7.97 -11.54
CA GLY A 25 -9.29 7.24 -12.67
C GLY A 25 -10.82 7.14 -12.61
N ILE A 26 -11.37 6.84 -11.43
CA ILE A 26 -12.81 6.72 -11.19
C ILE A 26 -13.51 8.07 -11.34
N ILE A 27 -12.99 9.12 -10.67
CA ILE A 27 -13.57 10.47 -10.72
C ILE A 27 -13.53 11.00 -12.15
N TRP A 28 -12.44 10.76 -12.88
CA TRP A 28 -12.33 11.20 -14.26
C TRP A 28 -13.38 10.53 -15.15
N MET A 29 -13.55 9.21 -15.01
CA MET A 29 -14.57 8.45 -15.74
C MET A 29 -16.01 8.87 -15.37
N ALA A 30 -16.26 9.17 -14.08
CA ALA A 30 -17.59 9.50 -13.57
C ALA A 30 -18.03 10.95 -13.84
N ILE A 31 -17.11 11.92 -13.81
CA ILE A 31 -17.44 13.35 -13.95
C ILE A 31 -17.26 13.84 -15.39
N ILE A 32 -16.16 13.48 -16.05
CA ILE A 32 -15.79 14.05 -17.35
C ILE A 32 -16.34 13.20 -18.51
N GLY A 33 -16.69 11.94 -18.25
CA GLY A 33 -16.90 10.94 -19.31
C GLY A 33 -15.57 10.57 -19.96
N PHE A 34 -15.56 9.60 -20.87
CA PHE A 34 -14.33 9.15 -21.52
C PHE A 34 -14.43 9.26 -23.04
N TYR A 35 -13.35 9.72 -23.66
CA TYR A 35 -13.13 9.53 -25.09
C TYR A 35 -12.45 8.17 -25.33
N PRO A 36 -12.72 7.47 -26.44
CA PRO A 36 -12.07 6.18 -26.73
C PRO A 36 -10.55 6.25 -26.74
N SER A 37 -9.98 7.40 -27.11
CA SER A 37 -8.54 7.68 -27.08
C SER A 37 -7.95 7.75 -25.65
N GLN A 38 -8.77 7.94 -24.63
CA GLN A 38 -8.36 8.07 -23.22
C GLN A 38 -8.49 6.75 -22.44
N LEU A 39 -9.22 5.76 -22.98
CA LEU A 39 -9.37 4.43 -22.37
C LEU A 39 -8.04 3.76 -22.00
N PRO A 40 -6.98 3.79 -22.84
CA PRO A 40 -5.70 3.17 -22.47
C PRO A 40 -5.08 3.81 -21.24
N ILE A 41 -5.17 5.14 -21.10
CA ILE A 41 -4.62 5.88 -19.96
C ILE A 41 -5.37 5.52 -18.68
N ILE A 42 -6.71 5.47 -18.74
CA ILE A 42 -7.53 5.11 -17.59
C ILE A 42 -7.24 3.65 -17.17
N LEU A 43 -7.15 2.73 -18.12
CA LEU A 43 -6.79 1.34 -17.84
C LEU A 43 -5.41 1.23 -17.16
N VAL A 44 -4.41 1.96 -17.66
CA VAL A 44 -3.09 1.99 -17.05
C VAL A 44 -3.16 2.55 -15.63
N LEU A 45 -3.91 3.63 -15.39
CA LEU A 45 -4.09 4.20 -14.05
C LEU A 45 -4.75 3.22 -13.08
N LEU A 46 -5.81 2.53 -13.52
CA LEU A 46 -6.52 1.56 -12.69
C LEU A 46 -5.64 0.35 -12.38
N VAL A 47 -4.95 -0.20 -13.38
CA VAL A 47 -4.06 -1.35 -13.21
C VAL A 47 -2.85 -0.99 -12.34
N ALA A 48 -2.19 0.13 -12.62
CA ALA A 48 -1.06 0.60 -11.83
C ALA A 48 -1.49 0.89 -10.39
N GLY A 49 -2.57 1.65 -10.19
CA GLY A 49 -3.12 1.95 -8.86
C GLY A 49 -3.47 0.69 -8.09
N GLY A 50 -4.12 -0.28 -8.73
CA GLY A 50 -4.42 -1.58 -8.14
C GLY A 50 -3.17 -2.37 -7.74
N VAL A 51 -2.17 -2.45 -8.61
CA VAL A 51 -0.91 -3.16 -8.33
C VAL A 51 -0.12 -2.49 -7.18
N LEU A 52 -0.01 -1.16 -7.19
CA LEU A 52 0.66 -0.39 -6.14
C LEU A 52 -0.06 -0.56 -4.79
N SER A 53 -1.40 -0.46 -4.76
CA SER A 53 -2.16 -0.69 -3.53
C SER A 53 -2.02 -2.12 -3.01
N TRP A 54 -2.06 -3.12 -3.90
CA TRP A 54 -1.90 -4.52 -3.51
C TRP A 54 -0.49 -4.79 -2.95
N ALA A 55 0.55 -4.32 -3.65
CA ALA A 55 1.94 -4.44 -3.20
C ALA A 55 2.15 -3.73 -1.86
N GLY A 56 1.60 -2.53 -1.70
CA GLY A 56 1.67 -1.74 -0.48
C GLY A 56 0.99 -2.44 0.70
N GLN A 57 -0.20 -3.01 0.49
CA GLN A 57 -0.90 -3.77 1.53
C GLN A 57 -0.08 -5.00 1.97
N ARG A 58 0.52 -5.72 1.02
CA ARG A 58 1.38 -6.86 1.34
C ARG A 58 2.60 -6.45 2.15
N MET A 59 3.25 -5.33 1.80
CA MET A 59 4.37 -4.78 2.56
C MET A 59 3.95 -4.33 3.97
N TYR A 60 2.81 -3.63 4.08
CA TYR A 60 2.28 -3.16 5.35
C TYR A 60 1.96 -4.32 6.29
N GLN A 61 1.29 -5.37 5.80
CA GLN A 61 1.00 -6.57 6.58
C GLN A 61 2.27 -7.30 7.02
N SER A 62 3.27 -7.39 6.14
CA SER A 62 4.57 -8.01 6.48
C SER A 62 5.30 -7.23 7.58
N ALA A 63 5.31 -5.90 7.50
CA ALA A 63 5.91 -5.05 8.53
C ALA A 63 5.12 -5.12 9.87
N LYS A 64 3.79 -5.19 9.82
CA LYS A 64 2.96 -5.34 11.02
C LYS A 64 3.21 -6.67 11.73
N ARG A 65 3.40 -7.77 10.99
CA ARG A 65 3.77 -9.08 11.55
C ARG A 65 5.14 -9.06 12.22
N ALA A 66 6.14 -8.50 11.53
CA ALA A 66 7.49 -8.36 12.10
C ALA A 66 7.50 -7.53 13.39
N ASN A 67 6.74 -6.43 13.45
CA ASN A 67 6.64 -5.63 14.68
C ASN A 67 5.87 -6.35 15.80
N ALA A 68 4.90 -7.21 15.48
CA ALA A 68 4.22 -8.02 16.48
C ALA A 68 5.14 -9.07 17.11
N GLU A 69 5.95 -9.74 16.29
CA GLU A 69 6.96 -10.71 16.75
C GLU A 69 8.02 -10.04 17.64
N HIS A 70 8.50 -8.86 17.26
CA HIS A 70 9.45 -8.09 18.11
C HIS A 70 8.87 -7.73 19.47
N ARG A 71 7.59 -7.37 19.56
CA ARG A 71 6.94 -7.05 20.85
C ARG A 71 6.77 -8.27 21.75
N ILE A 72 6.57 -9.45 21.17
CA ILE A 72 6.48 -10.70 21.95
C ILE A 72 7.86 -11.08 22.48
N ALA A 73 8.89 -11.02 21.63
CA ALA A 73 10.27 -11.29 22.03
C ALA A 73 10.74 -10.35 23.16
N GLN A 74 10.46 -9.04 23.08
CA GLN A 74 10.78 -8.10 24.16
C GLN A 74 10.05 -8.42 25.48
N ARG A 75 8.79 -8.86 25.41
CA ARG A 75 8.02 -9.21 26.61
C ARG A 75 8.58 -10.47 27.29
N ASP A 76 9.02 -11.45 26.52
CA ASP A 76 9.56 -12.70 27.04
C ASP A 76 10.96 -12.49 27.64
N ASP A 77 11.77 -11.59 27.06
CA ASP A 77 13.08 -11.20 27.63
C ASP A 77 12.94 -10.39 28.94
N GLU A 78 11.89 -9.58 29.10
CA GLU A 78 11.61 -8.84 30.35
C GLU A 78 10.99 -9.71 31.46
N ALA A 79 10.51 -10.91 31.12
CA ALA A 79 9.85 -11.82 32.07
C ALA A 79 10.82 -12.83 32.74
N ILE A 80 12.12 -12.77 32.41
CA ILE A 80 13.18 -13.65 32.94
C ILE A 80 14.07 -12.89 33.93
#